data_AF-A0A1S3E2S3-F1
#
_entry.id   AF-A0A1S3E2S3-F1
#
_cell.length_a   1.000
_cell.length_b   1.000
_cell.length_c   1.000
_cell.angle_alpha   90.00
_cell.angle_beta   90.00
_cell.angle_gamma   90.00
#
_symmetry.space_group_name_H-M   'P 1'
#
loop_
_entity.id
_entity.type
_entity.pdbx_description
1 polymer ?
#
loop_
_entity_poly.entity_id
_entity_poly.type
_entity_poly.pdbx_seq_one_letter_code
_entity_poly.pdbx_strand_id
1 'polypeptide(L)'
;MSMGEVEQNNYGTEFEKGVDSAYRSSYGNEVYLFKGDKYACIDYGTNRLVQSIKKISDGFTCFHDTIFENGIDAAFASHRTDEAYFFKGEYYVRVAVVPGSTSDKLMGNPAKIVDYWPSLRGLIPLKNQYQSIITKNKHSFLFIFLCIM
;
A
#
# COMPACT_ATOMS: atom_id res chain seq x y z
N MET A 1 -44.44 8.60 -13.49
CA MET A 1 -43.18 8.09 -14.05
C MET A 1 -42.31 7.68 -12.88
N SER A 2 -42.14 6.37 -12.68
CA SER A 2 -41.27 5.84 -11.62
C SER A 2 -39.81 6.08 -12.02
N MET A 3 -39.07 6.76 -11.15
CA MET A 3 -37.63 6.93 -11.27
C MET A 3 -37.01 5.58 -10.95
N GLY A 4 -36.36 4.96 -11.95
CA GLY A 4 -35.73 3.66 -11.81
C GLY A 4 -34.68 3.70 -10.69
N GLU A 5 -34.81 2.79 -9.74
CA GLU A 5 -33.74 2.45 -8.82
C GLU A 5 -32.54 2.01 -9.66
N VAL A 6 -31.44 2.75 -9.56
CA VAL A 6 -30.16 2.33 -10.11
C VAL A 6 -29.74 1.10 -9.29
N GLU A 7 -29.80 -0.08 -9.92
CA GLU A 7 -29.23 -1.30 -9.37
C GLU A 7 -27.76 -1.03 -8.99
N GLN A 8 -27.48 -0.96 -7.69
CA GLN A 8 -26.11 -1.05 -7.21
C GLN A 8 -25.63 -2.46 -7.54
N ASN A 9 -24.84 -2.55 -8.60
CA ASN A 9 -24.22 -3.79 -9.06
C ASN A 9 -23.46 -4.44 -7.88
N ASN A 10 -24.02 -5.54 -7.35
CA ASN A 10 -23.49 -6.38 -6.27
C ASN A 10 -22.28 -7.23 -6.71
N TYR A 11 -21.32 -6.63 -7.44
CA TYR A 11 -20.01 -7.23 -7.61
C TYR A 11 -19.10 -6.68 -6.53
N GLY A 12 -18.89 -7.50 -5.52
CA GLY A 12 -17.97 -7.19 -4.44
C GLY A 12 -16.61 -6.72 -4.93
N THR A 13 -16.00 -5.79 -4.20
CA THR A 13 -14.72 -5.19 -4.61
C THR A 13 -13.57 -6.18 -4.46
N GLU A 14 -12.44 -5.95 -5.13
CA GLU A 14 -11.24 -6.79 -4.96
C GLU A 14 -10.72 -6.85 -3.51
N PHE A 15 -11.05 -5.84 -2.71
CA PHE A 15 -10.71 -5.76 -1.29
C PHE A 15 -11.44 -6.78 -0.43
N GLU A 16 -12.55 -7.37 -0.91
CA GLU A 16 -13.22 -8.49 -0.24
C GLU A 16 -12.36 -9.76 -0.22
N LYS A 17 -11.38 -9.85 -1.14
CA LYS A 17 -10.41 -10.94 -1.21
C LYS A 17 -9.14 -10.65 -0.40
N GLY A 18 -9.20 -9.63 0.46
CA GLY A 18 -8.13 -9.21 1.34
C GLY A 18 -7.35 -7.99 0.82
N VAL A 19 -6.48 -7.49 1.68
CA VAL A 19 -5.64 -6.31 1.46
C VAL A 19 -4.18 -6.77 1.34
N ASP A 20 -3.43 -6.19 0.40
CA ASP A 20 -2.01 -6.51 0.22
C ASP A 20 -1.15 -5.69 1.19
N SER A 21 -1.43 -4.39 1.33
CA SER A 21 -0.73 -3.50 2.26
C SER A 21 -1.58 -2.30 2.67
N ALA A 22 -1.15 -1.57 3.69
CA ALA A 22 -1.86 -0.38 4.17
C ALA A 22 -0.90 0.62 4.82
N TYR A 23 -1.22 1.92 4.79
CA TYR A 23 -0.61 2.89 5.69
C TYR A 23 -1.65 3.86 6.23
N ARG A 24 -1.35 4.42 7.41
CA ARG A 24 -2.20 5.39 8.09
C ARG A 24 -1.93 6.80 7.58
N SER A 25 -2.97 7.52 7.15
CA SER A 25 -2.88 8.94 6.82
C SER A 25 -2.55 9.76 8.08
N SER A 26 -1.84 10.86 7.91
CA SER A 26 -1.71 11.91 8.94
C SER A 26 -3.01 12.69 9.16
N TYR A 27 -3.95 12.61 8.21
CA TYR A 27 -5.22 13.32 8.23
C TYR A 27 -6.38 12.46 8.73
N GLY A 28 -7.29 13.08 9.48
CA GLY A 28 -8.57 12.49 9.89
C GLY A 28 -8.42 11.13 10.57
N ASN A 29 -9.37 10.22 10.35
CA ASN A 29 -9.26 8.78 10.65
C ASN A 29 -9.09 7.98 9.35
N GLU A 30 -8.31 8.48 8.40
CA GLU A 30 -8.11 7.85 7.09
C GLU A 30 -7.01 6.78 7.05
N VAL A 31 -7.29 5.63 6.45
CA VAL A 31 -6.32 4.59 6.10
C VAL A 31 -6.36 4.32 4.60
N TYR A 32 -5.19 4.22 3.98
CA TYR A 32 -5.04 3.84 2.59
C TYR A 32 -4.74 2.34 2.53
N LEU A 33 -5.62 1.58 1.87
CA LEU A 33 -5.50 0.14 1.67
C LEU A 33 -5.16 -0.13 0.21
N PHE A 34 -4.21 -1.03 -0.05
CA PHE A 34 -3.76 -1.39 -1.39
C PHE A 34 -4.13 -2.83 -1.73
N LYS A 35 -4.58 -3.04 -2.96
CA LYS A 35 -4.88 -4.37 -3.51
C LYS A 35 -4.63 -4.36 -5.01
N GLY A 36 -3.74 -5.22 -5.49
CA GLY A 36 -3.37 -5.24 -6.91
C GLY A 36 -2.87 -3.88 -7.37
N ASP A 37 -3.40 -3.36 -8.48
CA ASP A 37 -3.11 -2.04 -9.03
C ASP A 37 -4.00 -0.93 -8.45
N LYS A 38 -4.80 -1.21 -7.41
CA LYS A 38 -5.78 -0.27 -6.85
C LYS A 38 -5.53 0.07 -5.39
N TYR A 39 -6.14 1.17 -4.97
CA TYR A 39 -6.20 1.57 -3.57
C TYR A 39 -7.60 2.06 -3.18
N ALA A 40 -7.93 1.88 -1.91
CA ALA A 40 -9.10 2.43 -1.24
C ALA A 40 -8.65 3.34 -0.10
N CYS A 41 -9.32 4.48 0.08
CA CYS A 41 -9.16 5.32 1.27
C CYS A 41 -10.42 5.18 2.12
N ILE A 42 -10.27 4.77 3.38
CA ILE A 42 -11.37 4.52 4.30
C ILE A 42 -11.18 5.39 5.54
N ASP A 43 -12.25 6.04 5.99
CA ASP A 43 -12.32 6.57 7.34
C ASP A 43 -12.67 5.41 8.29
N TYR A 44 -11.73 4.96 9.12
CA TYR A 44 -11.94 3.83 10.04
C TYR A 44 -12.68 4.22 11.33
N GLY A 45 -12.95 5.51 11.56
CA GLY A 45 -13.84 5.94 12.63
C GLY A 45 -15.31 5.68 12.27
N THR A 46 -15.65 5.86 10.98
CA THR A 46 -17.00 5.69 10.45
C THR A 46 -17.17 4.41 9.62
N ASN A 47 -16.08 3.73 9.29
CA ASN A 47 -16.02 2.56 8.39
C ASN A 47 -16.60 2.84 7.00
N ARG A 48 -16.30 4.02 6.45
CA ARG A 48 -16.80 4.45 5.13
C ARG A 48 -15.66 4.77 4.18
N LEU A 49 -15.87 4.49 2.90
CA LEU A 49 -14.99 4.99 1.84
C LEU A 49 -14.99 6.52 1.87
N VAL A 50 -13.79 7.11 1.91
CA VAL A 50 -13.60 8.56 1.78
C VAL A 50 -13.81 9.00 0.33
N GLN A 51 -13.49 8.12 -0.62
CA GLN A 51 -13.63 8.33 -2.06
C GLN A 51 -13.83 7.00 -2.78
N SER A 52 -14.18 7.05 -4.08
CA SER A 52 -14.20 5.86 -4.92
C SER A 52 -12.82 5.20 -4.99
N ILE A 53 -12.81 3.88 -5.17
CA ILE A 53 -11.59 3.09 -5.41
C ILE A 53 -10.95 3.59 -6.71
N LYS A 54 -9.63 3.78 -6.67
CA LYS A 54 -8.85 4.30 -7.79
C LYS A 54 -7.67 3.39 -8.07
N LYS A 55 -7.09 3.50 -9.27
CA LYS A 55 -5.77 2.92 -9.53
C LYS A 55 -4.70 3.65 -8.74
N ILE A 56 -3.63 2.94 -8.39
CA ILE A 56 -2.47 3.52 -7.72
C ILE A 56 -1.85 4.60 -8.61
N SER A 57 -1.72 4.36 -9.93
CA SER A 57 -1.25 5.34 -10.92
C SER A 57 -2.02 6.67 -10.86
N ASP A 58 -3.34 6.60 -10.67
CA ASP A 58 -4.21 7.78 -10.70
C ASP A 58 -4.14 8.59 -9.40
N GLY A 59 -3.96 7.91 -8.27
CA GLY A 59 -3.90 8.54 -6.95
C GLY A 59 -2.50 8.99 -6.55
N PHE A 60 -1.50 8.18 -6.86
CA PHE A 60 -0.10 8.37 -6.51
C PHE A 60 0.70 8.56 -7.80
N THR A 61 0.49 9.70 -8.47
CA THR A 61 1.10 9.98 -9.78
C THR A 61 2.64 9.97 -9.75
N CYS A 62 3.24 10.13 -8.57
CA CYS A 62 4.68 9.97 -8.36
C CYS A 62 5.20 8.53 -8.55
N PHE A 63 4.33 7.53 -8.64
CA PHE A 63 4.69 6.14 -8.93
C PHE A 63 4.65 5.79 -10.42
N HIS A 64 4.22 6.69 -11.31
CA HIS A 64 4.29 6.43 -12.76
C HIS A 64 5.71 6.05 -13.19
N ASP A 65 5.81 5.08 -14.10
CA ASP A 65 7.07 4.54 -14.60
C ASP A 65 7.98 3.94 -13.50
N THR A 66 7.40 3.58 -12.36
CA THR A 66 8.10 2.87 -11.28
C THR A 66 7.50 1.49 -11.04
N ILE A 67 8.25 0.65 -10.33
CA ILE A 67 7.80 -0.69 -9.89
C ILE A 67 6.55 -0.66 -8.98
N PHE A 68 6.21 0.50 -8.40
CA PHE A 68 5.10 0.67 -7.45
C PHE A 68 3.76 0.94 -8.12
N GLU A 69 3.75 1.31 -9.41
CA GLU A 69 2.55 1.72 -10.16
C GLU A 69 1.44 0.66 -10.13
N ASN A 70 1.84 -0.62 -10.17
CA ASN A 70 0.93 -1.77 -10.29
C ASN A 70 0.86 -2.61 -9.01
N GLY A 71 1.20 -2.01 -7.86
CA GLY A 71 0.92 -2.59 -6.56
C GLY A 71 2.03 -2.44 -5.53
N ILE A 72 1.61 -2.51 -4.27
CA ILE A 72 2.43 -2.26 -3.09
C ILE A 72 2.41 -3.50 -2.19
N ASP A 73 3.59 -4.08 -1.91
CA ASP A 73 3.69 -5.32 -1.12
C ASP A 73 3.64 -5.05 0.39
N ALA A 74 4.15 -3.89 0.82
CA ALA A 74 4.03 -3.39 2.19
C ALA A 74 4.09 -1.86 2.20
N ALA A 75 3.47 -1.23 3.19
CA ALA A 75 3.58 0.20 3.43
C ALA A 75 3.49 0.50 4.93
N PHE A 76 4.08 1.61 5.36
CA PHE A 76 3.84 2.15 6.69
C PHE A 76 4.06 3.67 6.71
N ALA A 77 3.37 4.34 7.63
CA ALA A 77 3.54 5.77 7.86
C ALA A 77 4.79 6.01 8.71
N SER A 78 5.60 6.99 8.31
CA SER A 78 6.73 7.47 9.11
C SER A 78 6.23 8.10 10.41
N HIS A 79 7.11 8.22 11.41
CA HIS A 79 6.85 9.05 12.58
C HIS A 79 6.81 10.55 12.24
N ARG A 80 7.38 10.94 11.09
CA ARG A 80 7.30 12.29 10.56
C ARG A 80 5.96 12.45 9.85
N THR A 81 5.26 13.54 10.17
CA THR A 81 4.00 13.90 9.51
C THR A 81 4.19 13.91 7.99
N ASP A 82 3.19 13.41 7.26
CA ASP A 82 3.15 13.45 5.80
C ASP A 82 4.30 12.69 5.10
N GLU A 83 4.87 11.69 5.76
CA GLU A 83 5.84 10.78 5.15
C GLU A 83 5.39 9.31 5.27
N ALA A 84 5.57 8.52 4.20
CA ALA A 84 5.31 7.09 4.21
C ALA A 84 6.38 6.32 3.43
N TYR A 85 6.59 5.06 3.81
CA TYR A 85 7.48 4.13 3.14
C TYR A 85 6.66 3.08 2.41
N PHE A 86 7.01 2.82 1.16
CA PHE A 86 6.35 1.84 0.28
C PHE A 86 7.37 0.81 -0.19
N PHE A 87 6.97 -0.46 -0.24
CA PHE A 87 7.84 -1.59 -0.52
C PHE A 87 7.29 -2.43 -1.67
N LYS A 88 8.19 -2.87 -2.55
CA LYS A 88 7.88 -3.75 -3.69
C LYS A 88 9.08 -4.64 -4.00
N GLY A 89 8.92 -5.95 -3.84
CA GLY A 89 10.03 -6.89 -3.97
C GLY A 89 11.19 -6.55 -3.01
N GLU A 90 12.41 -6.42 -3.56
CA GLU A 90 13.61 -6.05 -2.78
C GLU A 90 13.82 -4.53 -2.64
N TYR A 91 12.88 -3.73 -3.13
CA TYR A 91 13.00 -2.27 -3.20
C TYR A 91 12.01 -1.57 -2.27
N TYR A 92 12.38 -0.36 -1.88
CA TYR A 92 11.50 0.57 -1.17
C TYR A 92 11.65 1.98 -1.73
N VAL A 93 10.69 2.84 -1.41
CA VAL A 93 10.78 4.28 -1.61
C VAL A 93 10.12 5.01 -0.45
N ARG A 94 10.67 6.17 -0.09
CA ARG A 94 10.05 7.10 0.85
C ARG A 94 9.31 8.18 0.07
N VAL A 95 8.08 8.48 0.47
CA VAL A 95 7.21 9.44 -0.22
C VAL A 95 6.75 10.50 0.77
N ALA A 96 6.85 11.76 0.36
CA ALA A 96 6.15 12.86 0.99
C ALA A 96 4.70 12.81 0.50
N VAL A 97 3.79 12.37 1.36
CA VAL A 97 2.37 12.16 1.02
C VAL A 97 1.55 13.41 1.31
N VAL A 98 0.58 13.72 0.45
CA VAL A 98 -0.30 14.87 0.61
C VAL A 98 -1.75 14.37 0.65
N PRO A 99 -2.33 14.14 1.84
CA PRO A 99 -3.67 13.60 1.97
C PRO A 99 -4.71 14.41 1.17
N GLY A 100 -5.59 13.70 0.45
CA GLY A 100 -6.64 14.32 -0.36
C GLY A 100 -6.17 14.97 -1.67
N SER A 101 -4.89 14.84 -2.02
CA SER A 101 -4.30 15.35 -3.26
C SER A 101 -3.57 14.23 -4.02
N THR A 102 -3.14 14.51 -5.24
CA THR A 102 -2.25 13.66 -6.06
C THR A 102 -0.83 14.24 -6.17
N SER A 103 -0.50 15.18 -5.28
CA SER A 103 0.77 15.94 -5.29
C SER A 103 1.87 15.28 -4.47
N ASP A 104 1.75 13.98 -4.18
CA ASP A 104 2.76 13.19 -3.48
C ASP A 104 4.09 13.22 -4.24
N LYS A 105 5.20 13.13 -3.51
CA LYS A 105 6.53 13.22 -4.11
C LYS A 105 7.46 12.15 -3.58
N LEU A 106 8.18 11.49 -4.48
CA LEU A 106 9.26 10.60 -4.09
C LEU A 106 10.37 11.41 -3.42
N MET A 107 10.80 10.99 -2.23
CA MET A 107 11.90 11.60 -1.49
C MET A 107 13.24 10.89 -1.80
N GLY A 108 13.51 10.75 -3.10
CA GLY A 108 14.63 9.97 -3.63
C GLY A 108 14.16 8.90 -4.61
N ASN A 109 15.12 8.21 -5.23
CA ASN A 109 14.82 7.11 -6.15
C ASN A 109 14.48 5.83 -5.37
N PRO A 110 13.70 4.91 -5.96
CA PRO A 110 13.57 3.55 -5.45
C PRO A 110 14.94 2.93 -5.20
N ALA A 111 15.15 2.41 -3.99
CA ALA A 111 16.42 1.86 -3.54
C ALA A 111 16.22 0.48 -2.93
N LYS A 112 17.28 -0.34 -2.87
CA LYS A 112 17.18 -1.66 -2.25
C LYS A 112 16.95 -1.51 -0.75
N ILE A 113 16.10 -2.36 -0.21
CA ILE A 113 15.77 -2.37 1.22
C ILE A 113 17.05 -2.50 2.06
N VAL A 114 17.96 -3.39 1.69
CA VAL A 114 19.20 -3.66 2.45
C VAL A 114 20.26 -2.57 2.36
N ASP A 115 20.11 -1.60 1.45
CA ASP A 115 21.03 -0.47 1.34
C ASP A 115 20.66 0.60 2.38
N TYR A 116 19.36 0.78 2.63
CA TYR A 116 18.87 1.72 3.65
C TYR A 116 18.69 1.09 5.03
N TRP A 117 18.26 -0.18 5.07
CA TRP A 117 18.03 -0.96 6.28
C TRP A 117 19.06 -2.11 6.35
N PRO A 118 20.36 -1.82 6.57
CA PRO A 118 21.40 -2.84 6.56
C PRO A 118 21.21 -3.91 7.65
N SER A 119 20.48 -3.60 8.72
CA SER A 119 20.09 -4.55 9.77
C SER A 119 19.19 -5.69 9.27
N LEU A 120 18.52 -5.52 8.13
CA LEU A 120 17.69 -6.57 7.51
C LEU A 120 18.50 -7.53 6.63
N ARG A 121 19.79 -7.27 6.41
CA ARG A 121 20.66 -8.15 5.62
C ARG A 121 20.75 -9.53 6.28
N GLY A 122 20.44 -10.58 5.52
CA GLY A 122 20.42 -11.96 6.01
C GLY A 122 19.16 -12.37 6.78
N LEU A 123 18.27 -11.42 7.12
CA LEU A 123 16.95 -11.71 7.70
C LEU A 123 15.86 -11.81 6.64
N ILE A 124 16.00 -11.10 5.52
CA ILE A 124 15.11 -11.23 4.39
C ILE A 124 15.46 -12.54 3.68
N PRO A 125 14.58 -13.56 3.67
CA PRO A 125 14.80 -14.72 2.82
C PRO A 125 14.75 -14.24 1.37
N LEU A 126 15.93 -14.09 0.74
CA LEU A 126 16.06 -14.03 -0.71
C LEU A 126 15.36 -15.27 -1.23
N LYS A 127 14.18 -15.13 -1.85
CA LYS A 127 13.37 -16.28 -2.20
C LYS A 127 14.09 -17.09 -3.31
N ASN A 128 14.74 -18.16 -2.84
CA ASN A 128 15.15 -19.44 -3.42
C ASN A 128 15.62 -19.54 -4.89
N GLN A 129 16.85 -20.03 -5.03
CA GLN A 129 17.07 -21.15 -5.96
C GLN A 129 16.57 -22.43 -5.27
N TYR A 130 15.78 -23.22 -5.99
CA TYR A 130 15.05 -24.45 -5.58
C TYR A 130 13.65 -24.23 -4.97
N GLN A 131 12.66 -24.58 -5.80
CA GLN A 131 11.22 -24.55 -5.57
C GLN A 131 10.79 -25.55 -4.47
N SER A 132 9.59 -25.31 -3.95
CA SER A 132 8.65 -26.25 -3.32
C SER A 132 8.65 -26.31 -1.78
N ILE A 133 7.42 -26.22 -1.25
CA ILE A 133 7.00 -26.44 0.14
C ILE A 133 7.16 -25.19 1.06
N ILE A 134 6.01 -24.55 1.34
CA ILE A 134 5.80 -23.47 2.33
C ILE A 134 6.15 -22.04 1.88
N THR A 135 5.27 -21.43 1.08
CA THR A 135 4.87 -20.04 1.37
C THR A 135 3.43 -19.80 0.93
N LYS A 136 2.48 -20.46 1.61
CA LYS A 136 1.06 -20.08 1.55
C LYS A 136 0.71 -18.91 2.47
N ASN A 137 1.68 -18.33 3.19
CA ASN A 137 1.44 -17.16 4.02
C ASN A 137 2.21 -15.95 3.48
N LYS A 138 1.54 -15.21 2.59
CA LYS A 138 1.83 -13.79 2.37
C LYS A 138 1.68 -12.95 3.67
N HIS A 139 1.12 -13.53 4.73
CA HIS A 139 0.95 -12.90 6.05
C HIS A 139 2.26 -12.71 6.84
N SER A 140 3.36 -13.40 6.52
CA SER A 140 4.59 -13.31 7.33
C SER A 140 5.41 -12.03 7.10
N PHE A 141 5.13 -11.25 6.05
CA PHE A 141 5.83 -9.99 5.83
C PHE A 141 5.28 -8.84 6.70
N LEU A 142 4.04 -8.97 7.18
CA LEU A 142 3.40 -7.93 7.99
C LEU A 142 3.88 -7.91 9.45
N PHE A 143 4.44 -9.02 9.96
CA PHE A 143 4.74 -9.16 11.39
C PHE A 143 6.11 -8.60 11.84
N ILE A 144 7.01 -8.25 10.92
CA ILE A 144 8.33 -7.72 11.32
C ILE A 144 8.29 -6.21 11.56
N PHE A 145 7.34 -5.47 10.98
CA PHE A 145 7.26 -4.01 11.15
C PHE A 145 6.44 -3.55 12.37
N LEU A 146 5.65 -4.43 13.00
CA LEU A 146 4.85 -4.07 14.17
C LEU A 146 5.65 -4.05 15.50
N CYS A 147 6.92 -4.45 15.50
CA CYS A 147 7.72 -4.55 16.74
C CYS A 147 8.79 -3.46 16.94
N ILE A 148 8.86 -2.43 16.09
CA ILE A 148 9.89 -1.36 16.22
C ILE A 148 9.27 0.05 16.12
N MET A 149 8.00 0.24 16.47
CA MET A 149 7.43 1.58 16.71
C MET A 149 6.80 1.66 18.09
#